data_AF-A0A2V9FZA8-F1
#
_entry.id   AF-A0A2V9FZA8-F1
#
_cell.length_a   1.000
_cell.length_b   1.000
_cell.length_c   1.000
_cell.angle_alpha   90.00
_cell.angle_beta   90.00
_cell.angle_gamma   90.00
#
_symmetry.space_group_name_H-M   'P 1'
#
loop_
_entity.id
_entity.type
_entity.pdbx_description
1 polymer ?
#
loop_
_entity_poly.entity_id
_entity_poly.type
_entity_poly.pdbx_seq_one_letter_code
_entity_poly.pdbx_strand_id
1 'polypeptide(L)' 'MPTTAVLVHDCENPFATTNLFRVGMAATLEDVIERQWLRYLDFNCELGEGLDSSAWTGLDRDRFDLICDQLMAHDTATG' A
#
# COMPACT_ATOMS: atom_id res chain seq x y z
N MET A 1 -8.84 -27.92 14.82
CA MET A 1 -7.54 -27.24 15.00
C MET A 1 -7.15 -26.66 13.64
N PRO A 2 -7.44 -25.40 13.30
CA PRO A 2 -6.89 -24.84 12.09
C PRO A 2 -5.43 -24.44 12.38
N THR A 3 -4.51 -25.09 11.68
CA THR A 3 -3.10 -24.71 11.64
C THR A 3 -3.02 -23.36 10.93
N THR A 4 -2.83 -22.29 11.71
CA THR A 4 -2.47 -20.97 11.18
C THR A 4 -1.12 -21.12 10.47
N ALA A 5 -1.14 -21.16 9.14
CA ALA A 5 0.06 -21.01 8.35
C ALA A 5 0.53 -19.57 8.49
N VAL A 6 1.44 -19.33 9.43
CA VAL A 6 2.21 -18.08 9.45
C VAL A 6 3.22 -18.22 8.31
N LEU A 7 2.94 -17.57 7.19
CA LEU A 7 3.95 -17.34 6.16
C LEU A 7 4.94 -16.34 6.75
N VAL A 8 5.98 -16.84 7.43
CA VAL A 8 7.14 -16.04 7.79
C VAL A 8 7.92 -15.84 6.50
N HIS A 9 7.62 -14.75 5.79
CA HIS A 9 8.52 -14.23 4.79
C HIS A 9 9.60 -13.46 5.53
N ASP A 10 10.83 -13.97 5.53
CA ASP A 10 12.03 -13.22 5.90
C ASP A 10 12.28 -12.12 4.84
N CYS A 11 11.34 -11.19 4.71
CA CYS A 11 11.64 -9.91 4.11
C CYS A 11 12.59 -9.22 5.09
N GLU A 12 13.84 -9.00 4.67
CA GLU A 12 14.75 -8.09 5.37
C GLU A 12 13.97 -6.83 5.77
N ASN A 13 14.33 -6.25 6.92
CA ASN A 13 13.64 -5.09 7.45
C ASN A 13 13.48 -4.01 6.36
N PRO A 14 12.25 -3.75 5.84
CA PRO A 14 12.05 -2.84 4.72
C PRO A 14 12.16 -1.37 5.15
N PHE A 15 12.35 -1.10 6.44
CA PHE A 15 12.61 0.23 6.95
C PHE A 15 14.00 0.71 6.49
N ALA A 16 13.99 1.69 5.60
CA ALA A 16 15.19 2.36 5.11
C ALA A 16 14.97 3.87 5.08
N THR A 17 16.03 4.64 5.22
CA THR A 17 15.97 6.10 5.10
C THR A 17 17.18 6.58 4.33
N THR A 18 16.93 7.43 3.34
CA THR A 18 17.94 8.18 2.60
C THR A 18 17.68 9.67 2.81
N ASN A 19 18.49 10.53 2.19
CA ASN A 19 18.24 11.98 2.24
C ASN A 19 16.94 12.39 1.55
N LEU A 20 16.43 11.59 0.61
CA LEU A 20 15.27 11.93 -0.22
C LEU A 20 14.02 11.11 0.12
N PHE A 21 14.20 9.89 0.62
CA PHE A 21 13.06 9.00 0.86
C PHE A 21 13.14 8.31 2.22
N ARG A 22 11.98 8.17 2.85
CA ARG A 22 11.75 7.29 4.00
C ARG A 22 10.85 6.13 3.58
N VAL A 23 11.34 4.91 3.71
CA VAL A 23 10.58 3.69 3.43
C VAL A 23 10.11 3.07 4.74
N GLY A 24 8.85 2.62 4.78
CA GLY A 24 8.28 1.90 5.91
C GLY A 24 6.94 1.26 5.58
N MET A 25 6.30 0.67 6.58
CA MET A 25 4.98 0.04 6.44
C MET A 25 3.88 1.00 6.89
N ALA A 26 2.72 0.91 6.24
CA ALA A 26 1.49 1.54 6.71
C ALA A 26 1.17 1.06 8.12
N ALA A 27 0.92 2.00 9.04
CA ALA A 27 0.65 1.70 10.44
C ALA A 27 -0.76 2.13 10.88
N THR A 28 -1.41 2.97 10.07
CA THR A 28 -2.73 3.55 10.35
C THR A 28 -3.72 3.28 9.22
N LEU A 29 -5.01 3.49 9.48
CA LEU A 29 -6.02 3.37 8.45
C LEU A 29 -5.86 4.47 7.39
N GLU A 30 -5.41 5.64 7.81
CA GLU A 30 -5.10 6.79 6.95
C GLU A 30 -3.99 6.44 5.94
N ASP A 31 -2.91 5.80 6.40
CA ASP A 31 -1.83 5.30 5.54
C ASP A 31 -2.36 4.33 4.47
N VAL A 32 -3.26 3.43 4.90
CA VAL A 32 -3.87 2.44 4.02
C VAL A 32 -4.78 3.09 2.99
N ILE A 33 -5.52 4.14 3.37
CA ILE A 33 -6.36 4.92 2.44
C ILE A 33 -5.48 5.69 1.45
N GLU A 34 -4.39 6.30 1.90
CA GLU A 34 -3.43 6.99 1.03
C GLU A 34 -2.87 6.06 -0.04
N ARG A 35 -2.49 4.83 0.33
CA ARG A 35 -2.01 3.82 -0.63
C ARG A 35 -3.08 3.35 -1.61
N GLN A 36 -4.33 3.20 -1.18
CA GLN A 36 -5.44 2.89 -2.09
C GLN A 36 -5.69 4.04 -3.07
N TRP A 37 -5.58 5.29 -2.61
CA TRP A 37 -5.72 6.46 -3.46
C TRP A 37 -4.59 6.55 -4.49
N LEU A 38 -3.34 6.34 -4.08
CA LEU A 38 -2.20 6.36 -5.01
C LEU A 38 -2.32 5.27 -6.08
N ARG A 39 -2.70 4.05 -5.69
CA ARG A 39 -2.96 2.95 -6.65
C ARG A 39 -4.10 3.28 -7.60
N TYR A 40 -5.13 3.98 -7.14
CA TYR A 40 -6.20 4.45 -8.02
C TYR A 40 -5.66 5.43 -9.08
N LEU A 41 -4.81 6.39 -8.68
CA LEU A 41 -4.19 7.31 -9.63
C LEU A 41 -3.37 6.55 -10.68
N ASP A 42 -2.52 5.62 -10.26
CA ASP A 42 -1.65 4.87 -11.17
C ASP A 42 -2.47 3.93 -12.07
N PHE A 43 -3.31 3.06 -11.49
CA PHE A 43 -3.98 2.02 -12.24
C PHE A 43 -5.21 2.54 -13.00
N ASN A 44 -6.07 3.33 -12.37
CA ASN A 44 -7.28 3.83 -13.03
C ASN A 44 -7.01 5.09 -13.87
N CYS A 45 -6.25 6.06 -13.37
CA CYS A 45 -6.09 7.34 -14.07
C CYS A 45 -4.94 7.32 -15.09
N GLU A 46 -3.79 6.75 -14.78
CA GLU A 46 -2.64 6.74 -15.69
C GLU A 46 -2.68 5.56 -16.66
N LEU A 47 -2.84 4.33 -16.15
CA LEU A 47 -2.76 3.12 -16.95
C LEU A 47 -4.09 2.71 -17.58
N GLY A 48 -5.22 3.09 -16.98
CA GLY A 48 -6.55 2.68 -17.43
C GLY A 48 -6.88 1.20 -17.19
N GLU A 49 -6.13 0.53 -16.32
CA GLU A 49 -6.19 -0.91 -16.03
C GLU A 49 -6.62 -1.19 -14.57
N GLY A 50 -7.14 -0.17 -13.87
CA GLY A 50 -7.61 -0.29 -12.50
C GLY A 50 -9.02 -0.88 -12.38
N LEU A 51 -9.47 -1.11 -11.14
CA LEU A 51 -10.77 -1.71 -10.87
C LEU A 51 -11.93 -0.77 -11.25
N ASP A 52 -12.98 -1.29 -11.88
CA ASP A 52 -14.19 -0.50 -12.22
C ASP A 52 -14.83 0.14 -10.97
N SER A 53 -14.81 -0.58 -9.84
CA SER A 53 -15.35 -0.09 -8.56
C SER A 53 -14.62 1.14 -8.05
N SER A 54 -13.33 1.30 -8.39
CA SER A 54 -12.48 2.38 -7.89
C SER A 54 -12.80 3.72 -8.52
N ALA A 55 -13.38 3.75 -9.72
CA ALA A 55 -13.87 4.98 -10.34
C ALA A 55 -14.99 5.66 -9.53
N TRP A 56 -15.74 4.89 -8.72
CA TRP A 56 -16.83 5.42 -7.89
C TRP A 56 -16.34 5.98 -6.56
N THR A 57 -15.25 5.44 -6.03
CA THR A 57 -14.75 5.76 -4.69
C THR A 57 -13.49 6.62 -4.71
N GLY A 58 -12.76 6.65 -5.83
CA GLY A 58 -11.42 7.21 -5.95
C GLY A 58 -10.34 6.39 -5.22
N LEU A 59 -10.64 5.13 -4.87
CA LEU A 59 -9.76 4.25 -4.10
C LEU A 59 -9.65 2.87 -4.75
N ASP A 60 -8.43 2.41 -5.00
CA ASP A 60 -8.11 1.04 -5.41
C ASP A 60 -8.17 0.12 -4.18
N ARG A 61 -9.39 -0.18 -3.74
CA ARG A 61 -9.66 -1.05 -2.59
C ARG A 61 -10.09 -2.43 -3.04
N ASP A 62 -9.41 -3.45 -2.54
CA ASP A 62 -9.78 -4.83 -2.79
C ASP A 62 -9.78 -5.69 -1.50
N ARG A 63 -9.97 -7.01 -1.67
CA ARG A 63 -10.05 -7.95 -0.55
C ARG A 63 -8.69 -8.25 0.09
N PHE A 64 -7.59 -7.92 -0.56
CA PHE A 64 -6.23 -8.20 -0.13
C PHE A 64 -5.70 -7.12 0.81
N ASP A 65 -6.26 -5.91 0.77
CA ASP A 65 -5.96 -4.83 1.72
C ASP A 65 -6.11 -5.22 3.20
N LEU A 66 -6.92 -6.25 3.49
CA LEU A 66 -7.15 -6.75 4.85
C LEU A 66 -6.02 -7.67 5.35
N ILE A 67 -5.19 -8.20 4.46
CA ILE A 67 -4.18 -9.23 4.79
C ILE A 67 -2.77 -8.85 4.37
N CYS A 68 -2.61 -7.86 3.49
CA CYS A 68 -1.31 -7.41 3.03
C CYS A 68 -0.79 -6.27 3.89
N ASP A 69 0.45 -6.40 4.36
CA ASP A 69 1.18 -5.24 4.88
C ASP A 69 1.55 -4.33 3.69
N GLN A 70 1.24 -3.04 3.80
CA GLN A 70 1.45 -2.09 2.70
C GLN A 70 2.76 -1.33 2.88
N LEU A 71 3.69 -1.49 1.94
CA LEU A 71 4.94 -0.73 1.90
C LEU A 71 4.68 0.68 1.36
N MET A 72 5.27 1.68 2.02
CA MET A 72 5.17 3.09 1.68
C MET A 72 6.57 3.69 1.52
N ALA A 73 6.74 4.54 0.52
CA ALA A 73 7.91 5.35 0.33
C ALA A 73 7.48 6.82 0.30
N HIS A 74 7.95 7.56 1.29
CA HIS A 74 7.63 8.96 1.53
C HIS A 74 8.81 9.82 1.08
N ASP A 75 8.54 10.88 0.32
CA ASP A 75 9.56 11.89 0.02
C ASP A 75 9.82 12.70 1.30
N THR A 76 11.09 12.89 1.66
CA THR A 76 11.46 13.54 2.93
C THR A 76 11.13 15.03 2.95
N ALA A 77 10.95 15.67 1.79
CA ALA A 77 10.61 17.08 1.68
C ALA A 77 9.10 17.33 1.68
N THR A 78 8.30 16.45 1.07
CA THR A 78 6.84 16.64 0.97
C THR A 78 6.03 15.79 1.95
N GLY A 79 6.63 14.73 2.50
CA GLY A 79 5.89 13.69 3.22
C GLY A 79 5.34 12.69 2.23
#